data_AF-R7MCB4-F1
#
_entry.id   AF-R7MCB4-F1
#
_cell.length_a   1.000
_cell.length_b   1.000
_cell.length_c   1.000
_cell.angle_alpha   90.00
_cell.angle_beta   90.00
_cell.angle_gamma   90.00
#
_symmetry.space_group_name_H-M   'P 1'
#
loop_
_entity.id
_entity.type
_entity.pdbx_description
1 polymer ?
#
loop_
_entity_poly.entity_id
_entity_poly.type
_entity_poly.pdbx_seq_one_letter_code
_entity_poly.pdbx_strand_id
1 'polypeptide(L)'
;MGIVFNAEQEKTLYIAGDTIWCKEVKEALNKYSPDIVVVNACAATVLNGERLIMNIDDLKEVLKNSKNATVIASHMDTVSHLTVTRKDLEHFKNNNNIDNLLIPTY
;
A
#
# COMPACT_ATOMS: atom_id res chain seq x y z
N MET A 1 1.43 11.18 6.80
CA MET A 1 2.91 11.22 6.87
C MET A 1 3.42 9.80 6.76
N GLY A 2 4.38 9.54 5.87
CA GLY A 2 5.05 8.24 5.77
C GLY A 2 6.40 8.23 6.49
N ILE A 3 6.91 7.05 6.83
CA ILE A 3 8.17 6.85 7.55
C ILE A 3 9.00 5.79 6.85
N VAL A 4 10.31 6.05 6.69
CA VAL A 4 11.29 5.08 6.20
C VAL A 4 12.20 4.67 7.34
N PHE A 5 12.32 3.37 7.57
CA PHE A 5 13.27 2.77 8.48
C PHE A 5 14.42 2.20 7.66
N ASN A 6 15.64 2.56 8.02
CA ASN A 6 16.87 2.11 7.38
C ASN A 6 17.96 1.92 8.43
N ALA A 7 18.62 0.77 8.40
CA ALA A 7 19.73 0.42 9.28
C ALA A 7 20.72 -0.47 8.51
N GLU A 8 21.99 -0.44 8.90
CA GLU A 8 22.98 -1.33 8.31
C GLU A 8 22.61 -2.80 8.56
N GLN A 9 22.79 -3.64 7.54
CA GLN A 9 22.49 -5.08 7.55
C GLN A 9 21.01 -5.46 7.69
N GLU A 10 20.09 -4.49 7.69
CA GLU A 10 18.65 -4.72 7.74
C GLU A 10 17.96 -4.35 6.42
N LYS A 11 16.76 -4.89 6.21
CA LYS A 11 15.91 -4.49 5.08
C LYS A 11 15.40 -3.07 5.27
N THR A 12 15.34 -2.31 4.18
CA THR A 12 14.70 -0.98 4.20
C THR A 12 13.18 -1.13 4.17
N LEU A 13 12.52 -0.56 5.17
CA LEU A 13 11.06 -0.59 5.32
C LEU A 13 10.49 0.81 5.08
N TYR A 14 9.52 0.91 4.17
CA TYR A 14 8.73 2.12 3.98
C TYR A 14 7.28 1.90 4.42
N ILE A 15 6.80 2.70 5.37
CA ILE A 15 5.38 2.76 5.75
C ILE A 15 4.80 4.05 5.16
N ALA A 16 3.90 3.92 4.18
CA ALA A 16 3.31 5.08 3.51
C ALA A 16 2.38 5.89 4.45
N GLY A 17 1.71 5.20 5.37
CA GLY A 17 0.69 5.77 6.25
C GLY A 17 -0.60 6.12 5.50
N ASP A 18 -1.41 6.99 6.10
CA ASP A 18 -2.64 7.49 5.48
C ASP A 18 -2.30 8.51 4.39
N THR A 19 -2.32 8.05 3.15
CA THR A 19 -2.11 8.85 1.93
C THR A 19 -2.71 8.14 0.73
N ILE A 20 -3.03 8.89 -0.32
CA ILE A 20 -3.27 8.37 -1.66
C ILE A 20 -1.94 8.20 -2.42
N TRP A 21 -1.97 7.63 -3.63
CA TRP A 21 -0.82 7.70 -4.53
C TRP A 21 -0.58 9.15 -4.96
N CYS A 22 0.62 9.67 -4.67
CA CYS A 22 1.01 11.03 -5.01
C CYS A 22 2.51 11.10 -5.36
N LYS A 23 2.97 12.30 -5.73
CA LYS A 23 4.35 12.55 -6.14
C LYS A 23 5.34 12.17 -5.03
N GLU A 24 5.03 12.51 -3.79
CA GLU A 24 5.87 12.29 -2.62
C GLU A 24 6.05 10.80 -2.32
N VAL A 25 4.99 9.99 -2.49
CA VAL A 25 5.08 8.52 -2.37
C VAL A 25 6.01 7.96 -3.44
N LYS A 26 5.88 8.41 -4.69
CA LYS A 26 6.76 7.99 -5.79
C LYS A 26 8.22 8.39 -5.53
N GLU A 27 8.45 9.60 -5.04
CA GLU A 27 9.78 10.08 -4.68
C GLU A 27 10.39 9.27 -3.54
N ALA A 28 9.60 8.91 -2.53
CA ALA A 28 10.06 8.04 -1.44
C ALA A 28 10.46 6.65 -1.96
N LEU A 29 9.63 6.02 -2.81
CA LEU A 29 9.96 4.72 -3.42
C LEU A 29 11.26 4.80 -4.24
N ASN A 30 11.42 5.83 -5.07
CA ASN A 30 12.61 6.00 -5.90
C ASN A 30 13.88 6.29 -5.09
N LYS A 31 13.76 7.17 -4.08
CA LYS A 31 14.91 7.62 -3.29
C LYS A 31 15.44 6.52 -2.37
N TYR A 32 14.55 5.77 -1.74
CA TYR A 32 14.92 4.82 -0.70
C TYR A 32 14.95 3.37 -1.20
N SER A 33 14.35 3.07 -2.37
CA SER A 33 14.32 1.72 -2.96
C SER A 33 14.02 0.61 -1.92
N PRO A 34 12.92 0.73 -1.16
CA PRO A 34 12.68 -0.13 0.00
C PRO A 34 12.49 -1.59 -0.40
N ASP A 35 12.94 -2.52 0.44
CA ASP A 35 12.70 -3.96 0.30
C ASP A 35 11.26 -4.35 0.71
N ILE A 36 10.66 -3.56 1.60
CA ILE A 36 9.31 -3.77 2.12
C ILE A 36 8.54 -2.45 2.09
N VAL A 37 7.31 -2.48 1.56
CA VAL A 37 6.40 -1.32 1.52
C VAL A 37 5.10 -1.68 2.21
N VAL A 38 4.70 -0.91 3.22
CA VAL A 38 3.40 -1.05 3.90
C VAL A 38 2.48 0.08 3.46
N VAL A 39 1.28 -0.28 2.98
CA VAL A 39 0.26 0.66 2.51
C VAL A 39 -1.05 0.45 3.24
N ASN A 40 -1.73 1.55 3.59
CA ASN A 40 -3.08 1.50 4.14
C ASN A 40 -4.07 1.50 2.97
N ALA A 41 -4.67 0.34 2.68
CA ALA A 41 -5.28 0.04 1.38
C ALA A 41 -6.79 -0.25 1.42
N CYS A 42 -7.54 0.38 2.34
CA CYS A 42 -8.99 0.16 2.46
C CYS A 42 -9.86 1.18 1.72
N ALA A 43 -9.24 2.09 0.95
CA ALA A 43 -9.93 3.11 0.17
C ALA A 43 -10.96 3.92 0.98
N ALA A 44 -10.56 4.33 2.20
CA ALA A 44 -11.35 5.21 3.04
C ALA A 44 -11.68 6.53 2.32
N THR A 45 -12.93 6.97 2.44
CA THR A 45 -13.41 8.25 1.89
C THR A 45 -14.17 9.05 2.94
N VAL A 46 -14.21 10.38 2.78
CA VAL A 46 -15.17 11.25 3.48
C VAL A 46 -16.51 11.30 2.73
N LEU A 47 -17.55 11.85 3.37
CA LEU A 47 -18.93 11.86 2.84
C LEU A 47 -19.11 12.48 1.45
N ASN A 48 -18.22 13.41 1.05
CA ASN A 48 -18.23 14.03 -0.27
C ASN A 48 -17.52 13.18 -1.35
N GLY A 49 -17.05 11.98 -1.01
CA GLY A 49 -16.36 11.06 -1.92
C GLY A 49 -14.86 11.30 -2.09
N GLU A 50 -14.28 12.29 -1.40
CA GLU A 50 -12.83 12.51 -1.43
C GLU A 50 -12.09 11.34 -0.76
N ARG A 51 -11.07 10.80 -1.45
CA ARG A 51 -10.23 9.70 -0.95
C ARG A 51 -9.26 10.19 0.10
N LEU A 52 -9.26 9.48 1.23
CA LEU A 52 -8.31 9.69 2.32
C LEU A 52 -7.05 8.84 2.14
N ILE A 53 -7.21 7.58 1.73
CA ILE A 53 -6.11 6.62 1.62
C ILE A 53 -6.21 5.77 0.34
N MET A 54 -5.21 4.91 0.13
CA MET A 54 -5.03 4.16 -1.11
C MET A 54 -6.21 3.23 -1.43
N ASN A 55 -6.60 3.23 -2.71
CA ASN A 55 -7.46 2.20 -3.31
C ASN A 55 -6.65 1.21 -4.16
N ILE A 56 -7.34 0.35 -4.91
CA ILE A 56 -6.72 -0.65 -5.80
C ILE A 56 -5.87 0.00 -6.91
N ASP A 57 -6.29 1.14 -7.46
CA ASP A 57 -5.52 1.81 -8.53
C ASP A 57 -4.25 2.48 -8.01
N ASP A 58 -4.31 3.06 -6.81
CA ASP A 58 -3.10 3.55 -6.12
C ASP A 58 -2.15 2.40 -5.81
N LEU A 59 -2.69 1.26 -5.33
CA LEU A 59 -1.92 0.05 -5.05
C LEU A 59 -1.22 -0.49 -6.31
N LYS A 60 -1.87 -0.44 -7.49
CA LYS A 60 -1.24 -0.80 -8.77
C LYS A 60 -0.02 0.08 -9.05
N GLU A 61 -0.12 1.38 -8.82
CA GLU A 61 1.01 2.28 -9.03
C GLU A 61 2.14 2.01 -8.03
N VAL A 62 1.84 1.71 -6.76
CA VAL A 62 2.86 1.26 -5.80
C VAL A 62 3.56 0.01 -6.31
N LEU A 63 2.81 -1.06 -6.62
CA LEU A 63 3.35 -2.33 -7.11
C LEU A 63 4.23 -2.16 -8.36
N LYS A 64 3.80 -1.30 -9.30
CA LYS A 64 4.54 -0.99 -10.52
C LYS A 64 5.88 -0.27 -10.25
N ASN A 65 5.91 0.59 -9.24
CA ASN A 65 7.11 1.36 -8.86
C ASN A 65 7.94 0.67 -7.75
N SER A 66 7.52 -0.49 -7.25
CA SER A 66 8.21 -1.27 -6.21
C SER A 66 8.30 -2.77 -6.55
N LYS A 67 8.61 -3.10 -7.81
CA LYS A 67 8.59 -4.49 -8.32
C LYS A 67 9.43 -5.49 -7.52
N ASN A 68 10.54 -5.03 -6.94
CA ASN A 68 11.46 -5.86 -6.16
C ASN A 68 11.10 -5.88 -4.66
N ALA A 69 10.17 -5.02 -4.23
CA ALA A 69 9.74 -4.93 -2.85
C ALA A 69 8.59 -5.90 -2.57
N THR A 70 8.54 -6.40 -1.34
CA THR A 70 7.32 -7.00 -0.81
C THR A 70 6.36 -5.88 -0.37
N VAL A 71 5.17 -5.84 -0.95
CA VAL A 71 4.13 -4.87 -0.58
C VAL A 71 3.15 -5.53 0.38
N ILE A 72 2.89 -4.91 1.53
CA ILE A 72 1.97 -5.40 2.56
C ILE A 72 0.77 -4.45 2.61
N ALA A 73 -0.42 -4.97 2.34
CA ALA A 73 -1.66 -4.24 2.53
C ALA A 73 -2.06 -4.26 4.01
N SER A 74 -2.30 -3.09 4.58
CA SER A 74 -2.69 -2.87 5.97
C SER A 74 -3.99 -2.05 6.05
N HIS A 75 -4.46 -1.80 7.28
CA HIS A 75 -5.63 -0.96 7.58
C HIS A 75 -6.93 -1.46 6.92
N MET A 76 -7.12 -2.77 6.81
CA MET A 76 -8.28 -3.40 6.14
C MET A 76 -9.30 -3.98 7.12
N ASP A 77 -10.56 -4.06 6.68
CA ASP A 77 -11.72 -4.67 7.35
C ASP A 77 -11.92 -4.29 8.83
N THR A 78 -11.52 -3.07 9.23
CA THR A 78 -11.57 -2.63 10.63
C THR A 78 -12.40 -1.37 10.84
N VAL A 79 -12.49 -0.48 9.83
CA VAL A 79 -13.18 0.81 9.94
C VAL A 79 -14.46 0.83 9.12
N SER A 80 -15.48 1.57 9.56
CA SER A 80 -16.83 1.58 8.95
C SER A 80 -16.93 2.22 7.57
N HIS A 81 -15.95 3.05 7.20
CA HIS A 81 -15.95 3.85 5.97
C HIS A 81 -14.97 3.33 4.91
N LEU A 82 -14.52 2.08 5.05
CA LEU A 82 -13.77 1.39 4.01
C LEU A 82 -14.65 1.08 2.81
N THR A 83 -14.04 1.05 1.63
CA THR A 83 -14.69 0.62 0.38
C THR A 83 -13.93 -0.51 -0.33
N VAL A 84 -12.73 -0.86 0.17
CA VAL A 84 -11.94 -2.00 -0.30
C VAL A 84 -11.68 -2.94 0.88
N THR A 85 -12.02 -4.22 0.70
CA THR A 85 -11.84 -5.30 1.68
C THR A 85 -10.62 -6.17 1.35
N ARG A 86 -10.20 -7.02 2.29
CA ARG A 86 -9.21 -8.08 2.01
C ARG A 86 -9.63 -8.97 0.83
N LYS A 87 -10.92 -9.32 0.74
CA LYS A 87 -11.44 -10.16 -0.35
C LYS A 87 -11.29 -9.50 -1.71
N ASP A 88 -11.51 -8.19 -1.78
CA ASP A 88 -11.33 -7.43 -3.03
C ASP A 88 -9.86 -7.43 -3.45
N LEU A 89 -8.93 -7.26 -2.50
CA LEU A 89 -7.49 -7.34 -2.78
C LEU A 89 -7.04 -8.74 -3.17
N GLU A 90 -7.58 -9.80 -2.56
CA GLU A 90 -7.29 -11.18 -2.96
C GLU A 90 -7.77 -11.47 -4.38
N HIS A 91 -8.97 -11.01 -4.73
CA HIS A 91 -9.49 -11.13 -6.09
C HIS A 91 -8.61 -10.35 -7.09
N PHE A 92 -8.24 -9.12 -6.74
CA PHE A 92 -7.33 -8.30 -7.53
C PHE A 92 -5.96 -8.99 -7.72
N LYS A 93 -5.36 -9.50 -6.64
CA LYS A 93 -4.07 -10.20 -6.65
C LYS A 93 -4.10 -11.39 -7.60
N ASN A 94 -5.09 -12.26 -7.45
CA ASN A 94 -5.22 -13.49 -8.23
C ASN A 94 -5.49 -13.21 -9.71
N ASN A 95 -6.36 -12.26 -10.04
CA ASN A 95 -6.67 -11.93 -11.43
C ASN A 95 -5.49 -11.29 -12.20
N ASN A 96 -4.55 -10.67 -11.48
CA ASN A 96 -3.42 -9.95 -12.08
C ASN A 96 -2.09 -10.70 -11.91
N ASN A 97 -2.08 -11.92 -11.34
CA ASN A 97 -0.88 -12.70 -11.04
C ASN A 97 0.17 -11.88 -10.27
N ILE A 98 -0.25 -11.22 -9.19
CA ILE A 98 0.63 -10.38 -8.37
C ILE A 98 1.23 -11.22 -7.24
N ASP A 99 2.53 -11.49 -7.32
CA ASP A 99 3.20 -12.37 -6.35
C ASP A 99 3.76 -11.62 -5.14
N ASN A 100 4.11 -10.34 -5.31
CA ASN A 100 4.77 -9.53 -4.27
C ASN A 100 3.81 -8.74 -3.37
N LEU A 101 2.50 -9.03 -3.42
CA LEU A 101 1.49 -8.44 -2.55
C LEU A 101 1.11 -9.43 -1.43
N LEU A 102 1.38 -9.06 -0.18
CA LEU A 102 0.95 -9.78 1.01
C LEU A 102 -0.31 -9.11 1.58
N ILE A 103 -1.33 -9.92 1.82
CA ILE A 103 -2.60 -9.55 2.42
C ILE A 103 -2.71 -10.37 3.72
N PRO A 104 -2.37 -9.79 4.89
CA PRO A 104 -2.36 -10.55 6.14
C PRO A 104 -3.74 -11.10 6.50
N THR A 105 -3.82 -12.42 6.65
CA THR A 105 -4.91 -13.14 7.33
C THR A 105 -4.54 -13.25 8.81
N TYR A 106 -5.52 -13.06 9.69
CA TYR A 106 -5.43 -13.09 11.15
C TYR A 106 -4.51 -14.18 11.73
#